data_AF-A0ABD5KM99-F1
#
_entry.id   AF-A0ABD5KM99-F1
#
_cell.length_a   1.000
_cell.length_b   1.000
_cell.length_c   1.000
_cell.angle_alpha   90.00
_cell.angle_beta   90.00
_cell.angle_gamma   90.00
#
_symmetry.space_group_name_H-M   'P 1'
#
loop_
_entity.id
_entity.type
_entity.pdbx_description
1 polymer ?
#
loop_
_entity_poly.entity_id
_entity_poly.type
_entity_poly.pdbx_seq_one_letter_code
_entity_poly.pdbx_strand_id
1 'polypeptide(L)'
;MNFLEKWLHIIRNCSFDNTYKMAWAKAITEIAVEQEEVFPMEEVNLVEIQLRNIAEKVLRYYFEQTIFFALQQSSNPVKPPVMVTIAKQLITDYQARTGSLKPVKWFRSNIESICSLEYEKAVSSTVKALKSDVSYRFLHVEGKEVEGVYQYQQKADSLLMQREDLLTLKRKYLIVFDAINYRWTQMLENFNHSPRLSKKVRIIDEDQIRRKPLGKFAELIEAENIECRCFLCGEIIEAETPAIDHVIPWSYLYSDDLWNLVFAHQSCNSSKSNVIPSEDMILRLEARNQVLLDRLKENKKLNKHVSDLELAIESNLVRKFWISCQG
;
A
#
# COMPACT_ATOMS: atom_id res chain seq x y z
N MET A 1 -10.02 32.72 0.14
CA MET A 1 -10.10 31.31 -0.28
C MET A 1 -11.33 30.69 0.35
N ASN A 2 -12.15 29.99 -0.42
CA ASN A 2 -13.22 29.15 0.13
C ASN A 2 -12.64 27.94 0.88
N PHE A 3 -13.47 27.18 1.59
CA PHE A 3 -13.02 26.02 2.36
C PHE A 3 -12.26 24.99 1.51
N LEU A 4 -12.78 24.63 0.33
CA LEU A 4 -12.16 23.63 -0.53
C LEU A 4 -10.77 24.09 -1.01
N GLU A 5 -10.62 25.35 -1.38
CA GLU A 5 -9.33 25.94 -1.76
C GLU A 5 -8.34 25.87 -0.61
N LYS A 6 -8.76 26.16 0.63
CA LYS A 6 -7.91 26.04 1.83
C LYS A 6 -7.48 24.60 2.07
N TRP A 7 -8.43 23.66 2.00
CA TRP A 7 -8.18 22.22 2.18
C TRP A 7 -7.16 21.69 1.17
N LEU A 8 -7.37 21.98 -0.12
CA LEU A 8 -6.45 21.57 -1.19
C LEU A 8 -5.10 22.29 -1.12
N HIS A 9 -5.08 23.55 -0.66
CA HIS A 9 -3.84 24.28 -0.41
C HIS A 9 -3.00 23.63 0.70
N ILE A 10 -3.62 23.23 1.81
CA ILE A 10 -2.94 22.48 2.87
C ILE A 10 -2.37 21.17 2.30
N ILE A 11 -3.19 20.37 1.62
CA ILE A 11 -2.76 19.09 1.05
C ILE A 11 -1.54 19.29 0.15
N ARG A 12 -1.59 20.26 -0.76
CA ARG A 12 -0.53 20.50 -1.74
C ARG A 12 0.77 20.99 -1.11
N ASN A 13 0.67 21.88 -0.12
CA ASN A 13 1.82 22.67 0.35
C ASN A 13 2.28 22.31 1.77
N CYS A 14 1.66 21.33 2.43
CA CYS A 14 2.09 20.94 3.76
C CYS A 14 3.54 20.43 3.75
N SER A 15 4.34 20.88 4.70
CA SER A 15 5.62 20.24 5.04
C SER A 15 5.38 18.85 5.63
N PHE A 16 6.34 17.96 5.44
CA PHE A 16 6.24 16.59 5.89
C PHE A 16 7.59 15.94 6.20
N ASP A 17 7.61 15.21 7.30
CA ASP A 17 8.64 14.23 7.69
C ASP A 17 8.06 12.79 7.65
N ASN A 18 6.74 12.67 7.65
CA ASN A 18 5.96 11.45 7.54
C ASN A 18 4.65 11.68 6.77
N THR A 19 3.88 10.61 6.51
CA THR A 19 2.65 10.66 5.70
C THR A 19 1.37 11.00 6.47
N TYR A 20 1.44 11.37 7.75
CA TYR A 20 0.26 11.46 8.62
C TYR A 20 -0.78 12.48 8.16
N LYS A 21 -0.34 13.61 7.60
CA LYS A 21 -1.25 14.65 7.10
C LYS A 21 -2.17 14.14 5.99
N MET A 22 -1.69 13.19 5.17
CA MET A 22 -2.52 12.58 4.12
C MET A 22 -3.50 11.58 4.71
N ALA A 23 -3.06 10.75 5.65
CA ALA A 23 -3.95 9.83 6.37
C ALA A 23 -5.06 10.59 7.11
N TRP A 24 -4.72 11.70 7.77
CA TRP A 24 -5.65 12.61 8.46
C TRP A 24 -6.68 13.22 7.50
N ALA A 25 -6.20 13.85 6.41
CA ALA A 25 -7.09 14.43 5.41
C ALA A 25 -8.02 13.39 4.79
N LYS A 26 -7.50 12.18 4.50
CA LYS A 26 -8.29 11.09 3.93
C LYS A 26 -9.37 10.63 4.89
N ALA A 27 -9.03 10.40 6.16
CA ALA A 27 -9.97 9.99 7.19
C ALA A 27 -11.11 11.00 7.40
N ILE A 28 -10.82 12.29 7.49
CA ILE A 28 -11.86 13.32 7.60
C ILE A 28 -12.76 13.35 6.36
N THR A 29 -12.16 13.27 5.15
CA THR A 29 -12.92 13.25 3.89
C THR A 29 -13.82 12.01 3.81
N GLU A 30 -13.33 10.84 4.22
CA GLU A 30 -14.15 9.62 4.28
C GLU A 30 -15.28 9.71 5.30
N ILE A 31 -15.02 10.23 6.50
CA ILE A 31 -16.08 10.48 7.49
C ILE A 31 -17.15 11.39 6.91
N ALA A 32 -16.77 12.45 6.18
CA ALA A 32 -17.73 13.32 5.52
C ALA A 32 -18.58 12.60 4.47
N VAL A 33 -18.00 11.63 3.75
CA VAL A 33 -18.71 10.82 2.75
C VAL A 33 -19.68 9.83 3.41
N GLU A 34 -19.26 9.22 4.51
CA GLU A 34 -20.01 8.18 5.24
C GLU A 34 -21.14 8.73 6.11
N GLN A 35 -21.11 10.03 6.46
CA GLN A 35 -22.21 10.64 7.21
C GLN A 35 -23.53 10.56 6.43
N GLU A 36 -24.52 9.90 7.04
CA GLU A 36 -25.90 9.89 6.56
C GLU A 36 -26.47 11.30 6.55
N GLU A 37 -27.31 11.63 5.56
CA GLU A 37 -27.95 12.96 5.41
C GLU A 37 -29.07 13.20 6.45
N VAL A 38 -29.07 12.48 7.56
CA VAL A 38 -30.04 12.69 8.64
C VAL A 38 -29.55 13.87 9.48
N PHE A 39 -29.71 15.07 8.93
CA PHE A 39 -29.55 16.30 9.69
C PHE A 39 -30.93 16.67 10.25
N PRO A 40 -31.15 16.59 11.57
CA PRO A 40 -32.32 17.20 12.17
C PRO A 40 -32.35 18.70 11.82
N MET A 41 -33.56 19.23 11.66
CA MET A 41 -33.86 20.61 11.24
C MET A 41 -33.44 21.71 12.24
N GLU A 42 -32.63 21.40 13.26
CA GLU A 42 -32.28 22.31 14.35
C GLU A 42 -30.79 22.72 14.34
N GLU A 43 -30.58 24.01 14.09
CA GLU A 43 -29.55 24.99 14.52
C GLU A 43 -28.05 24.66 14.68
N VAL A 44 -27.61 23.40 14.73
CA VAL A 44 -26.19 23.11 14.96
C VAL A 44 -25.39 23.12 13.65
N ASN A 45 -24.78 24.27 13.35
CA ASN A 45 -23.89 24.45 12.20
C ASN A 45 -22.54 23.74 12.34
N LEU A 46 -22.12 23.40 13.56
CA LEU A 46 -20.86 22.71 13.84
C LEU A 46 -21.08 21.22 14.08
N VAL A 47 -20.39 20.38 13.29
CA VAL A 47 -20.40 18.94 13.42
C VAL A 47 -19.15 18.50 14.17
N GLU A 48 -19.35 17.71 15.23
CA GLU A 48 -18.27 17.10 15.99
C GLU A 48 -17.75 15.83 15.30
N ILE A 49 -16.43 15.73 15.16
CA ILE A 49 -15.74 14.53 14.67
C ILE A 49 -14.80 14.03 15.76
N GLN A 50 -15.10 12.86 16.30
CA GLN A 50 -14.26 12.18 17.28
C GLN A 50 -12.94 11.75 16.64
N LEU A 51 -11.81 12.04 17.29
CA LEU A 51 -10.49 11.58 16.86
C LEU A 51 -10.40 10.05 16.87
N ARG A 52 -11.23 9.37 17.67
CA ARG A 52 -11.38 7.92 17.61
C ARG A 52 -11.81 7.45 16.21
N ASN A 53 -12.84 8.05 15.63
CA ASN A 53 -13.33 7.71 14.29
C ASN A 53 -12.23 7.95 13.22
N ILE A 54 -11.47 9.03 13.39
CA ILE A 54 -10.30 9.32 12.52
C ILE A 54 -9.22 8.24 12.70
N ALA A 55 -8.91 7.85 13.94
CA ALA A 55 -7.90 6.85 14.26
C ALA A 55 -8.23 5.47 13.67
N GLU A 56 -9.48 5.05 13.70
CA GLU A 56 -9.92 3.77 13.12
C GLU A 56 -9.67 3.74 11.60
N LYS A 57 -9.98 4.83 10.88
CA LYS A 57 -9.67 4.97 9.45
C LYS A 57 -8.17 5.00 9.18
N VAL A 58 -7.41 5.79 9.94
CA VAL A 58 -5.95 5.91 9.80
C VAL A 58 -5.26 4.57 10.03
N LEU A 59 -5.68 3.83 11.06
CA LEU A 59 -5.15 2.51 11.38
C LEU A 59 -5.40 1.53 10.23
N ARG A 60 -6.60 1.53 9.63
CA ARG A 60 -6.90 0.75 8.44
C ARG A 60 -5.97 1.08 7.27
N TYR A 61 -5.74 2.36 6.97
CA TYR A 61 -4.87 2.76 5.87
C TYR A 61 -3.45 2.23 6.03
N TYR A 62 -2.87 2.44 7.22
CA TYR A 62 -1.51 1.99 7.51
C TYR A 62 -1.41 0.47 7.59
N PHE A 63 -2.44 -0.21 8.11
CA PHE A 63 -2.51 -1.67 8.09
C PHE A 63 -2.40 -2.19 6.65
N GLU A 64 -3.24 -1.71 5.73
CA GLU A 64 -3.25 -2.23 4.37
C GLU A 64 -1.97 -1.88 3.60
N GLN A 65 -1.50 -0.63 3.67
CA GLN A 65 -0.23 -0.27 3.03
C GLN A 65 0.95 -1.08 3.57
N THR A 66 0.96 -1.37 4.88
CA THR A 66 2.03 -2.12 5.52
C THR A 66 1.97 -3.61 5.17
N ILE A 67 0.80 -4.24 5.31
CA ILE A 67 0.67 -5.70 5.11
C ILE A 67 0.87 -6.10 3.63
N PHE A 68 0.51 -5.23 2.68
CA PHE A 68 0.66 -5.54 1.26
C PHE A 68 2.03 -5.16 0.68
N PHE A 69 2.62 -4.06 1.14
CA PHE A 69 3.77 -3.45 0.46
C PHE A 69 4.92 -3.06 1.37
N ALA A 70 4.69 -2.98 2.69
CA ALA A 70 5.68 -2.56 3.67
C ALA A 70 6.42 -1.25 3.32
N LEU A 71 5.72 -0.31 2.67
CA LEU A 71 6.30 0.98 2.27
C LEU A 71 6.80 1.78 3.47
N GLN A 72 7.96 2.44 3.31
CA GLN A 72 8.43 3.44 4.26
C GLN A 72 7.52 4.67 4.22
N GLN A 73 7.21 5.23 5.40
CA GLN A 73 6.25 6.33 5.56
C GLN A 73 6.91 7.58 6.17
N SER A 74 8.24 7.60 6.24
CA SER A 74 9.08 8.72 6.66
C SER A 74 10.48 8.56 6.11
N SER A 75 11.27 9.64 6.11
CA SER A 75 12.65 9.64 5.61
C SER A 75 13.65 8.91 6.51
N ASN A 76 13.33 8.69 7.79
CA ASN A 76 14.21 8.00 8.73
C ASN A 76 13.92 6.48 8.71
N PRO A 77 14.82 5.65 8.14
CA PRO A 77 14.60 4.20 8.09
C PRO A 77 14.81 3.51 9.45
N VAL A 78 15.54 4.14 10.37
CA VAL A 78 15.88 3.58 11.69
C VAL A 78 14.74 3.79 12.70
N LYS A 79 14.05 4.93 12.62
CA LYS A 79 12.94 5.27 13.52
C LYS A 79 11.64 5.39 12.74
N PRO A 80 10.88 4.28 12.57
CA PRO A 80 9.62 4.33 11.85
C PRO A 80 8.60 5.22 12.59
N PRO A 81 7.63 5.81 11.88
CA PRO A 81 6.59 6.63 12.51
C PRO A 81 5.75 5.80 13.49
N VAL A 82 5.28 6.42 14.58
CA VAL A 82 4.46 5.81 15.62
C VAL A 82 3.24 5.06 15.06
N MET A 83 2.40 5.69 14.24
CA MET A 83 1.20 5.06 13.65
C MET A 83 1.52 3.84 12.78
N VAL A 84 2.67 3.84 12.08
CA VAL A 84 3.13 2.69 11.30
C VAL A 84 3.62 1.57 12.20
N THR A 85 4.30 1.93 13.30
CA THR A 85 4.74 0.97 14.32
C THR A 85 3.53 0.30 14.98
N ILE A 86 2.47 1.07 15.28
CA ILE A 86 1.20 0.56 15.80
C ILE A 86 0.59 -0.44 14.79
N ALA A 87 0.50 -0.06 13.51
CA ALA A 87 -0.02 -0.95 12.47
C ALA A 87 0.81 -2.24 12.32
N LYS A 88 2.15 -2.16 12.36
CA LYS A 88 3.05 -3.32 12.31
C LYS A 88 2.83 -4.27 13.49
N GLN A 89 2.69 -3.74 14.70
CA GLN A 89 2.40 -4.56 15.87
C GLN A 89 1.05 -5.27 15.72
N LEU A 90 0.00 -4.54 15.30
CA LEU A 90 -1.32 -5.11 15.09
C LEU A 90 -1.32 -6.20 13.99
N ILE A 91 -0.55 -6.02 12.92
CA ILE A 91 -0.33 -7.05 11.88
C ILE A 91 0.35 -8.28 12.50
N THR A 92 1.37 -8.08 13.33
CA THR A 92 2.10 -9.18 13.98
C THR A 92 1.16 -9.99 14.88
N ASP A 93 0.36 -9.32 15.69
CA ASP A 93 -0.62 -9.96 16.58
C ASP A 93 -1.69 -10.72 15.77
N TYR A 94 -2.17 -10.13 14.67
CA TYR A 94 -3.10 -10.77 13.74
C TYR A 94 -2.53 -12.03 13.09
N GLN A 95 -1.31 -11.96 12.59
CA GLN A 95 -0.63 -13.08 11.94
C GLN A 95 -0.34 -14.21 12.95
N ALA A 96 0.04 -13.87 14.18
CA ALA A 96 0.23 -14.85 15.24
C ALA A 96 -1.09 -15.57 15.61
N ARG A 97 -2.22 -14.85 15.68
CA ARG A 97 -3.53 -15.43 16.00
C ARG A 97 -4.11 -16.28 14.88
N THR A 98 -3.87 -15.91 13.62
CA THR A 98 -4.43 -16.60 12.45
C THR A 98 -3.51 -17.69 11.88
N GLY A 99 -2.23 -17.67 12.22
CA GLY A 99 -1.21 -18.55 11.63
C GLY A 99 -0.92 -18.26 10.15
N SER A 100 -1.44 -17.15 9.59
CA SER A 100 -1.31 -16.81 8.18
C SER A 100 -0.48 -15.56 7.99
N LEU A 101 0.62 -15.67 7.25
CA LEU A 101 1.43 -14.53 6.81
C LEU A 101 0.90 -13.87 5.53
N LYS A 102 -0.17 -14.42 4.94
CA LYS A 102 -0.71 -13.91 3.67
C LYS A 102 -1.36 -12.54 3.89
N PRO A 103 -1.01 -11.53 3.06
CA PRO A 103 -1.65 -10.22 3.14
C PRO A 103 -3.16 -10.29 2.91
N VAL A 104 -3.92 -9.52 3.71
CA VAL A 104 -5.38 -9.51 3.70
C VAL A 104 -5.90 -8.08 3.77
N LYS A 105 -7.02 -7.81 3.08
CA LYS A 105 -7.72 -6.53 3.16
C LYS A 105 -8.39 -6.40 4.53
N TRP A 106 -8.43 -5.18 5.07
CA TRP A 106 -8.93 -4.93 6.43
C TRP A 106 -10.32 -5.54 6.65
N PHE A 107 -11.27 -5.25 5.77
CA PHE A 107 -12.65 -5.74 5.89
C PHE A 107 -12.79 -7.28 5.80
N ARG A 108 -11.80 -7.99 5.25
CA ARG A 108 -11.77 -9.47 5.22
C ARG A 108 -11.02 -10.07 6.40
N SER A 109 -10.26 -9.26 7.12
CA SER A 109 -9.42 -9.72 8.22
C SER A 109 -10.24 -10.02 9.47
N ASN A 110 -11.39 -9.37 9.66
CA ASN A 110 -12.17 -9.38 10.90
C ASN A 110 -11.29 -9.06 12.14
N ILE A 111 -10.31 -8.18 11.98
CA ILE A 111 -9.27 -7.91 12.98
C ILE A 111 -9.84 -7.32 14.27
N GLU A 112 -10.92 -6.56 14.17
CA GLU A 112 -11.65 -5.98 15.30
C GLU A 112 -12.23 -7.07 16.21
N SER A 113 -12.54 -8.24 15.65
CA SER A 113 -13.03 -9.40 16.41
C SER A 113 -11.91 -10.35 16.82
N ILE A 114 -10.99 -10.69 15.91
CA ILE A 114 -9.91 -11.66 16.15
C ILE A 114 -8.88 -11.12 17.15
N CYS A 115 -8.58 -9.82 17.07
CA CYS A 115 -7.57 -9.13 17.87
C CYS A 115 -8.20 -7.99 18.69
N SER A 116 -9.40 -8.19 19.26
CA SER A 116 -10.20 -7.09 19.84
C SER A 116 -9.45 -6.24 20.86
N LEU A 117 -8.70 -6.86 21.77
CA LEU A 117 -7.92 -6.13 22.78
C LEU A 117 -6.74 -5.35 22.15
N GLU A 118 -6.02 -5.96 21.21
CA GLU A 118 -4.90 -5.32 20.51
C GLU A 118 -5.38 -4.21 19.59
N TYR A 119 -6.52 -4.39 18.94
CA TYR A 119 -7.20 -3.39 18.13
C TYR A 119 -7.57 -2.17 18.96
N GLU A 120 -8.24 -2.34 20.11
CA GLU A 120 -8.60 -1.22 20.99
C GLU A 120 -7.38 -0.46 21.52
N LYS A 121 -6.29 -1.18 21.84
CA LYS A 121 -5.01 -0.57 22.21
C LYS A 121 -4.38 0.20 21.05
N ALA A 122 -4.46 -0.33 19.83
CA ALA A 122 -3.95 0.30 18.62
C ALA A 122 -4.73 1.58 18.28
N VAL A 123 -6.07 1.56 18.36
CA VAL A 123 -6.93 2.73 18.18
C VAL A 123 -6.58 3.80 19.22
N SER A 124 -6.53 3.44 20.50
CA SER A 124 -6.20 4.37 21.59
C SER A 124 -4.80 5.00 21.42
N SER A 125 -3.83 4.22 20.97
CA SER A 125 -2.47 4.71 20.71
C SER A 125 -2.40 5.61 19.48
N THR A 126 -3.20 5.30 18.45
CA THR A 126 -3.33 6.12 17.25
C THR A 126 -3.98 7.47 17.59
N VAL A 127 -5.02 7.51 18.42
CA VAL A 127 -5.61 8.76 18.93
C VAL A 127 -4.55 9.63 19.60
N LYS A 128 -3.71 9.05 20.47
CA LYS A 128 -2.61 9.80 21.11
C LYS A 128 -1.66 10.41 20.09
N ALA A 129 -1.28 9.64 19.06
CA ALA A 129 -0.40 10.12 17.98
C ALA A 129 -1.06 11.22 17.13
N LEU A 130 -2.37 11.12 16.86
CA LEU A 130 -3.09 12.18 16.14
C LEU A 130 -3.03 13.51 16.91
N LYS A 131 -3.29 13.46 18.23
CA LYS A 131 -3.22 14.64 19.12
C LYS A 131 -1.83 15.30 19.14
N SER A 132 -0.76 14.51 19.17
CA SER A 132 0.62 15.01 19.25
C SER A 132 1.17 15.52 17.92
N ASP A 133 0.85 14.83 16.82
CA ASP A 133 1.64 14.96 15.60
C ASP A 133 0.86 15.53 14.41
N VAL A 134 -0.47 15.63 14.47
CA VAL A 134 -1.26 15.95 13.26
C VAL A 134 -2.38 16.94 13.50
N SER A 135 -3.23 16.76 14.52
CA SER A 135 -4.52 17.45 14.61
C SER A 135 -4.42 18.97 14.59
N TYR A 136 -3.44 19.57 15.27
CA TYR A 136 -3.21 21.03 15.19
C TYR A 136 -2.19 21.40 14.10
N ARG A 137 -1.24 20.51 13.78
CA ARG A 137 -0.17 20.74 12.80
C ARG A 137 -0.64 20.71 11.35
N PHE A 138 -1.74 20.01 11.08
CA PHE A 138 -2.33 19.93 9.74
C PHE A 138 -2.81 21.31 9.26
N LEU A 139 -3.27 22.17 10.18
CA LEU A 139 -3.69 23.53 9.88
C LEU A 139 -2.54 24.46 9.47
N HIS A 140 -1.28 24.03 9.59
CA HIS A 140 -0.12 24.88 9.38
C HIS A 140 0.60 24.59 8.05
N VAL A 141 0.78 25.64 7.24
CA VAL A 141 1.55 25.65 5.99
C VAL A 141 2.59 26.76 6.08
N GLU A 142 3.86 26.42 5.83
CA GLU A 142 4.99 27.38 5.89
C GLU A 142 5.04 28.19 7.20
N GLY A 143 4.68 27.55 8.33
CA GLY A 143 4.67 28.17 9.65
C GLY A 143 3.47 29.09 9.92
N LYS A 144 2.53 29.23 8.98
CA LYS A 144 1.30 30.01 9.15
C LYS A 144 0.10 29.09 9.28
N GLU A 145 -0.80 29.43 10.19
CA GLU A 145 -2.08 28.73 10.33
C GLU A 145 -3.04 29.14 9.21
N VAL A 146 -3.68 28.15 8.60
CA VAL A 146 -4.73 28.31 7.62
C VAL A 146 -6.07 28.27 8.36
N GLU A 147 -6.57 29.45 8.70
CA GLU A 147 -7.79 29.60 9.51
C GLU A 147 -9.06 29.12 8.80
N GLY A 148 -10.05 28.69 9.58
CA GLY A 148 -11.39 28.34 9.08
C GLY A 148 -11.43 27.04 8.28
N VAL A 149 -10.68 26.04 8.72
CA VAL A 149 -10.71 24.66 8.19
C VAL A 149 -11.43 23.73 9.17
N TYR A 150 -11.01 23.72 10.44
CA TYR A 150 -11.75 23.16 11.57
C TYR A 150 -11.28 23.80 12.88
N GLN A 151 -12.08 23.67 13.92
CA GLN A 151 -11.74 24.07 15.27
C GLN A 151 -11.21 22.86 16.03
N TYR A 152 -10.02 22.99 16.62
CA TYR A 152 -9.42 21.94 17.44
C TYR A 152 -8.67 22.54 18.61
N GLN A 153 -9.04 22.14 19.82
CA GLN A 153 -8.28 22.45 21.03
C GLN A 153 -7.20 21.37 21.21
N GLN A 154 -5.94 21.79 21.41
CA GLN A 154 -4.84 20.84 21.56
C GLN A 154 -5.11 19.87 22.72
N LYS A 155 -4.93 18.56 22.45
CA LYS A 155 -5.22 17.42 23.34
C LYS A 155 -6.70 17.04 23.46
N ALA A 156 -7.63 17.76 22.83
CA ALA A 156 -9.04 17.36 22.78
C ALA A 156 -9.22 16.03 22.03
N ASP A 157 -10.30 15.31 22.37
CA ASP A 157 -10.70 14.03 21.76
C ASP A 157 -11.55 14.20 20.50
N SER A 158 -11.93 15.43 20.16
CA SER A 158 -12.70 15.74 18.97
C SER A 158 -12.28 17.06 18.33
N LEU A 159 -12.69 17.25 17.09
CA LEU A 159 -12.63 18.52 16.36
C LEU A 159 -14.03 18.92 15.90
N LEU A 160 -14.24 20.21 15.63
CA LEU A 160 -15.52 20.75 15.14
C LEU A 160 -15.33 21.32 13.73
N MET A 161 -16.21 20.93 12.81
CA MET A 161 -16.22 21.41 11.41
C MET A 161 -17.56 22.03 11.07
N GLN A 162 -17.57 23.03 10.19
CA GLN A 162 -18.84 23.53 9.66
C GLN A 162 -19.51 22.43 8.84
N ARG A 163 -20.83 22.29 8.99
CA ARG A 163 -21.64 21.34 8.24
C ARG A 163 -21.44 21.52 6.72
N GLU A 164 -21.43 22.76 6.24
CA GLU A 164 -21.24 23.06 4.82
C GLU A 164 -19.86 22.66 4.29
N ASP A 165 -18.83 22.68 5.13
CA ASP A 165 -17.47 22.26 4.79
C ASP A 165 -17.41 20.73 4.61
N LEU A 166 -18.05 19.97 5.50
CA LEU A 166 -18.19 18.52 5.36
C LEU A 166 -19.03 18.14 4.14
N LEU A 167 -20.15 18.84 3.90
CA LEU A 167 -20.93 18.66 2.67
C LEU A 167 -20.11 18.99 1.42
N THR A 168 -19.21 19.97 1.49
CA THR A 168 -18.27 20.27 0.41
C THR A 168 -17.29 19.13 0.18
N LEU A 169 -16.69 18.55 1.23
CA LEU A 169 -15.87 17.35 1.12
C LEU A 169 -16.65 16.18 0.50
N LYS A 170 -17.87 15.91 0.99
CA LYS A 170 -18.75 14.85 0.48
C LYS A 170 -19.08 15.05 -1.00
N ARG A 171 -19.48 16.25 -1.42
CA ARG A 171 -19.84 16.54 -2.83
C ARG A 171 -18.64 16.53 -3.77
N LYS A 172 -17.44 16.81 -3.27
CA LYS A 172 -16.20 16.93 -4.06
C LYS A 172 -15.19 15.83 -3.77
N TYR A 173 -15.62 14.73 -3.14
CA TYR A 173 -14.74 13.70 -2.60
C TYR A 173 -13.78 13.11 -3.63
N LEU A 174 -14.21 12.94 -4.89
CA LEU A 174 -13.34 12.42 -5.97
C LEU A 174 -12.11 13.32 -6.17
N ILE A 175 -12.31 14.63 -6.29
CA ILE A 175 -11.22 15.61 -6.47
C ILE A 175 -10.32 15.64 -5.22
N VAL A 176 -10.93 15.57 -4.04
CA VAL A 176 -10.20 15.60 -2.77
C VAL A 176 -9.36 14.34 -2.59
N PHE A 177 -9.92 13.15 -2.83
CA PHE A 177 -9.17 11.89 -2.76
C PHE A 177 -8.07 11.82 -3.82
N ASP A 178 -8.31 12.28 -5.05
CA ASP A 178 -7.26 12.33 -6.07
C ASP A 178 -6.11 13.24 -5.63
N ALA A 179 -6.40 14.42 -5.06
CA ALA A 179 -5.39 15.32 -4.54
C ALA A 179 -4.61 14.72 -3.35
N ILE A 180 -5.31 14.05 -2.43
CA ILE A 180 -4.70 13.37 -1.28
C ILE A 180 -3.81 12.22 -1.75
N ASN A 181 -4.31 11.35 -2.63
CA ASN A 181 -3.56 10.20 -3.14
C ASN A 181 -2.35 10.63 -3.97
N TYR A 182 -2.50 11.68 -4.77
CA TYR A 182 -1.38 12.27 -5.51
C TYR A 182 -0.30 12.78 -4.56
N ARG A 183 -0.68 13.58 -3.55
CA ARG A 183 0.26 14.09 -2.56
C ARG A 183 0.90 12.97 -1.74
N TRP A 184 0.12 11.98 -1.30
CA TRP A 184 0.64 10.82 -0.57
C TRP A 184 1.65 10.05 -1.42
N THR A 185 1.38 9.88 -2.72
CA THR A 185 2.34 9.28 -3.66
C THR A 185 3.65 10.08 -3.70
N GLN A 186 3.58 11.42 -3.87
CA GLN A 186 4.78 12.28 -3.86
C GLN A 186 5.58 12.15 -2.56
N MET A 187 4.89 12.08 -1.41
CA MET A 187 5.57 11.89 -0.12
C MET A 187 6.28 10.53 -0.06
N LEU A 188 5.62 9.46 -0.51
CA LEU A 188 6.20 8.12 -0.53
C LEU A 188 7.38 7.98 -1.49
N GLU A 189 7.38 8.69 -2.61
CA GLU A 189 8.51 8.74 -3.54
C GLU A 189 9.78 9.32 -2.91
N ASN A 190 9.66 10.15 -1.86
CA ASN A 190 10.82 10.64 -1.10
C ASN A 190 11.41 9.58 -0.16
N PHE A 191 10.66 8.53 0.16
CA PHE A 191 11.03 7.52 1.15
C PHE A 191 11.27 6.14 0.54
N ASN A 192 10.87 5.92 -0.71
CA ASN A 192 10.86 4.60 -1.33
C ASN A 192 11.34 4.66 -2.77
N HIS A 193 12.14 3.67 -3.17
CA HIS A 193 12.52 3.42 -4.56
C HIS A 193 11.62 2.39 -5.26
N SER A 194 10.50 2.04 -4.62
CA SER A 194 9.61 1.02 -5.13
C SER A 194 8.84 1.52 -6.37
N PRO A 195 8.72 0.73 -7.45
CA PRO A 195 7.95 1.15 -8.61
C PRO A 195 6.45 1.15 -8.33
N ARG A 196 5.69 1.88 -9.18
CA ARG A 196 4.22 1.89 -9.19
C ARG A 196 3.59 2.35 -7.86
N LEU A 197 4.25 3.25 -7.12
CA LEU A 197 3.75 3.79 -5.85
C LEU A 197 2.32 4.32 -5.93
N SER A 198 1.98 5.06 -7.00
CA SER A 198 0.61 5.54 -7.22
C SER A 198 -0.43 4.40 -7.19
N LYS A 199 -0.13 3.24 -7.79
CA LYS A 199 -1.04 2.08 -7.75
C LYS A 199 -1.08 1.44 -6.36
N LYS A 200 0.02 1.47 -5.61
CA LYS A 200 0.11 0.93 -4.25
C LYS A 200 -0.68 1.76 -3.26
N VAL A 201 -0.65 3.09 -3.38
CA VAL A 201 -1.43 4.00 -2.53
C VAL A 201 -2.93 3.74 -2.68
N ARG A 202 -3.38 3.54 -3.92
CA ARG A 202 -4.79 3.29 -4.26
C ARG A 202 -5.36 1.97 -3.74
N ILE A 203 -4.53 1.08 -3.18
CA ILE A 203 -5.04 -0.16 -2.58
C ILE A 203 -6.07 0.11 -1.48
N ILE A 204 -5.96 1.23 -0.79
CA ILE A 204 -6.88 1.65 0.28
C ILE A 204 -8.28 1.89 -0.29
N ASP A 205 -8.38 2.35 -1.53
CA ASP A 205 -9.62 2.72 -2.20
C ASP A 205 -10.26 1.55 -2.97
N GLU A 206 -9.54 0.43 -3.12
CA GLU A 206 -10.01 -0.73 -3.88
C GLU A 206 -10.51 -1.85 -2.96
N ASP A 207 -11.74 -2.31 -3.17
CA ASP A 207 -12.31 -3.45 -2.42
C ASP A 207 -11.58 -4.77 -2.70
N GLN A 208 -11.04 -4.93 -3.91
CA GLN A 208 -10.34 -6.15 -4.30
C GLN A 208 -8.99 -5.84 -4.89
N ILE A 209 -7.97 -6.55 -4.40
CA ILE A 209 -6.66 -6.58 -5.02
C ILE A 209 -6.78 -7.50 -6.21
N ARG A 210 -6.72 -6.94 -7.41
CA ARG A 210 -6.79 -7.69 -8.67
C ARG A 210 -5.50 -8.49 -8.90
N ARG A 211 -5.28 -9.55 -8.12
CA ARG A 211 -4.28 -10.57 -8.47
C ARG A 211 -4.87 -11.42 -9.58
N LYS A 212 -4.37 -11.25 -10.81
CA LYS A 212 -4.80 -12.08 -11.94
C LYS A 212 -4.19 -13.48 -11.77
N PRO A 213 -4.92 -14.56 -12.08
CA PRO A 213 -4.34 -15.89 -12.06
C PRO A 213 -3.10 -15.94 -12.95
N LEU A 214 -1.98 -16.41 -12.38
CA LEU A 214 -0.71 -16.52 -13.10
C LEU A 214 -0.68 -17.68 -14.08
N GLY A 215 -1.61 -18.63 -14.01
CA GLY A 215 -1.65 -19.84 -14.84
C GLY A 215 -1.58 -19.59 -16.35
N LYS A 216 -2.02 -18.41 -16.82
CA LYS A 216 -1.86 -17.98 -18.22
C LYS A 216 -0.39 -17.88 -18.68
N PHE A 217 0.57 -17.85 -17.77
CA PHE A 217 2.01 -17.80 -18.07
C PHE A 217 2.65 -19.19 -18.07
N ALA A 218 1.96 -20.25 -17.63
CA ALA A 218 2.51 -21.60 -17.54
C ALA A 218 3.09 -22.07 -18.89
N GLU A 219 2.29 -21.97 -19.95
CA GLU A 219 2.67 -22.37 -21.32
C GLU A 219 3.84 -21.55 -21.89
N LEU A 220 4.11 -20.36 -21.34
CA LEU A 220 5.27 -19.56 -21.73
C LEU A 220 6.52 -20.02 -20.97
N ILE A 221 6.40 -20.26 -19.66
CA ILE A 221 7.52 -20.73 -18.83
C ILE A 221 7.95 -22.15 -19.21
N GLU A 222 7.00 -23.03 -19.57
CA GLU A 222 7.26 -24.38 -20.08
C GLU A 222 8.14 -24.40 -21.33
N ALA A 223 8.18 -23.31 -22.11
CA ALA A 223 8.98 -23.25 -23.33
C ALA A 223 10.49 -23.39 -23.09
N GLU A 224 10.99 -23.00 -21.91
CA GLU A 224 12.37 -23.26 -21.48
C GLU A 224 12.48 -24.41 -20.47
N ASN A 225 11.42 -24.67 -19.72
CA ASN A 225 11.42 -25.62 -18.60
C ASN A 225 10.39 -26.75 -18.79
N ILE A 226 10.59 -27.58 -19.81
CA ILE A 226 9.70 -28.70 -20.17
C ILE A 226 9.64 -29.76 -19.06
N GLU A 227 10.74 -29.95 -18.34
CA GLU A 227 10.83 -30.90 -17.22
C GLU A 227 10.19 -30.36 -15.92
N CYS A 228 9.58 -29.17 -15.94
CA CYS A 228 8.93 -28.57 -14.77
C CYS A 228 9.84 -28.54 -13.53
N ARG A 229 11.10 -28.16 -13.69
CA ARG A 229 12.05 -28.02 -12.58
C ARG A 229 11.75 -26.78 -11.75
N CYS A 230 11.81 -26.91 -10.43
CA CYS A 230 11.69 -25.78 -9.53
C CYS A 230 12.91 -24.87 -9.64
N PHE A 231 12.69 -23.59 -9.95
CA PHE A 231 13.76 -22.60 -10.06
C PHE A 231 14.50 -22.34 -8.72
N LEU A 232 13.83 -22.60 -7.59
CA LEU A 232 14.39 -22.33 -6.26
C LEU A 232 15.32 -23.46 -5.78
N CYS A 233 14.95 -24.73 -5.95
CA CYS A 233 15.75 -25.87 -5.48
C CYS A 233 16.43 -26.69 -6.59
N GLY A 234 16.01 -26.57 -7.85
CA GLY A 234 16.55 -27.32 -8.99
C GLY A 234 15.91 -28.69 -9.26
N GLU A 235 15.13 -29.21 -8.30
CA GLU A 235 14.46 -30.51 -8.40
C GLU A 235 13.22 -30.47 -9.31
N ILE A 236 12.87 -31.61 -9.91
CA ILE A 236 11.66 -31.77 -10.75
C ILE A 236 10.40 -31.72 -9.88
N ILE A 237 9.37 -31.04 -10.35
CA ILE A 237 8.06 -30.97 -9.70
C ILE A 237 7.17 -32.10 -10.23
N GLU A 238 7.18 -33.27 -9.57
CA GLU A 238 6.44 -34.48 -10.05
C GLU A 238 5.08 -34.71 -9.37
N ALA A 239 4.92 -34.26 -8.12
CA ALA A 239 3.78 -34.63 -7.26
C ALA A 239 2.74 -33.50 -7.07
N GLU A 240 2.91 -32.36 -7.74
CA GLU A 240 2.01 -31.21 -7.62
C GLU A 240 1.95 -30.39 -8.90
N THR A 241 0.90 -29.57 -9.04
CA THR A 241 0.89 -28.54 -10.08
C THR A 241 1.94 -27.47 -9.71
N PRO A 242 2.89 -27.15 -10.61
CA PRO A 242 3.89 -26.12 -10.35
C PRO A 242 3.24 -24.79 -9.96
N ALA A 243 3.72 -24.19 -8.87
CA ALA A 243 3.37 -22.82 -8.56
C ALA A 243 4.16 -21.88 -9.48
N ILE A 244 3.54 -20.78 -9.90
CA ILE A 244 4.24 -19.69 -10.57
C ILE A 244 4.58 -18.65 -9.51
N ASP A 245 5.87 -18.37 -9.34
CA ASP A 245 6.40 -17.50 -8.30
C ASP A 245 7.14 -16.29 -8.88
N HIS A 246 7.19 -15.21 -8.10
CA HIS A 246 7.91 -13.97 -8.41
C HIS A 246 9.29 -14.00 -7.76
N VAL A 247 10.35 -13.94 -8.56
CA VAL A 247 11.73 -13.97 -8.02
C VAL A 247 12.06 -12.70 -7.24
N ILE A 248 11.85 -11.53 -7.84
CA ILE A 248 11.82 -10.24 -7.13
C ILE A 248 10.43 -10.10 -6.47
N PRO A 249 10.34 -9.74 -5.18
CA PRO A 249 9.07 -9.74 -4.45
C PRO A 249 7.95 -8.96 -5.14
N TRP A 250 6.78 -9.58 -5.26
CA TRP A 250 5.59 -8.92 -5.82
C TRP A 250 5.19 -7.68 -5.02
N SER A 251 5.36 -7.71 -3.70
CA SER A 251 5.14 -6.54 -2.83
C SER A 251 6.02 -5.35 -3.20
N TYR A 252 7.22 -5.58 -3.78
CA TYR A 252 8.11 -4.53 -4.29
C TYR A 252 7.74 -4.11 -5.72
N LEU A 253 7.59 -5.02 -6.68
CA LEU A 253 7.32 -4.64 -8.08
C LEU A 253 5.87 -4.21 -8.35
N TYR A 254 4.93 -4.88 -7.70
CA TYR A 254 3.49 -4.82 -7.95
C TYR A 254 3.13 -5.02 -9.43
N SER A 255 3.71 -6.07 -10.02
CA SER A 255 3.39 -6.57 -11.36
C SER A 255 3.60 -8.06 -11.51
N ASP A 256 2.93 -8.61 -12.52
CA ASP A 256 3.00 -10.00 -12.94
C ASP A 256 3.66 -10.08 -14.32
N ASP A 257 4.91 -9.60 -14.41
CA ASP A 257 5.66 -9.54 -15.67
C ASP A 257 6.46 -10.84 -15.87
N LEU A 258 6.37 -11.44 -17.07
CA LEU A 258 6.94 -12.77 -17.38
C LEU A 258 8.43 -12.91 -17.02
N TRP A 259 9.21 -11.85 -17.22
CA TRP A 259 10.64 -11.80 -16.91
C TRP A 259 10.96 -12.03 -15.43
N ASN A 260 9.97 -11.91 -14.53
CA ASN A 260 10.11 -12.15 -13.10
C ASN A 260 9.42 -13.44 -12.61
N LEU A 261 8.76 -14.19 -13.51
CA LEU A 261 7.96 -15.35 -13.16
C LEU A 261 8.71 -16.66 -13.45
N VAL A 262 8.67 -17.60 -12.50
CA VAL A 262 9.33 -18.91 -12.60
C VAL A 262 8.45 -20.01 -12.02
N PHE A 263 8.73 -21.27 -12.37
CA PHE A 263 8.13 -22.41 -11.66
C PHE A 263 8.82 -22.67 -10.33
N ALA A 264 8.02 -23.00 -9.32
CA ALA A 264 8.50 -23.39 -8.02
C ALA A 264 7.58 -24.45 -7.37
N HIS A 265 8.16 -25.26 -6.48
CA HIS A 265 7.37 -26.03 -5.53
C HIS A 265 6.53 -25.09 -4.67
N GLN A 266 5.34 -25.54 -4.25
CA GLN A 266 4.47 -24.75 -3.37
C GLN A 266 5.14 -24.46 -2.03
N SER A 267 5.91 -25.43 -1.50
CA SER A 267 6.69 -25.30 -0.27
C SER A 267 7.85 -24.30 -0.41
N CYS A 268 8.59 -24.34 -1.52
CA CYS A 268 9.69 -23.41 -1.79
C CYS A 268 9.18 -21.96 -1.94
N ASN A 269 8.10 -21.75 -2.71
CA ASN A 269 7.45 -20.45 -2.84
C ASN A 269 7.00 -19.91 -1.46
N SER A 270 6.28 -20.73 -0.70
CA SER A 270 5.81 -20.36 0.64
C SER A 270 6.95 -19.99 1.60
N SER A 271 8.08 -20.69 1.50
CA SER A 271 9.27 -20.45 2.32
C SER A 271 10.04 -19.19 1.90
N LYS A 272 10.07 -18.85 0.59
CA LYS A 272 10.71 -17.64 0.07
C LYS A 272 9.98 -16.38 0.51
N SER A 273 8.65 -16.36 0.48
CA SER A 273 7.84 -15.20 0.88
C SER A 273 8.31 -13.91 0.17
N ASN A 274 8.38 -12.78 0.87
CA ASN A 274 8.87 -11.49 0.35
C ASN A 274 10.39 -11.28 0.52
N VAL A 275 11.18 -12.34 0.72
CA VAL A 275 12.63 -12.23 0.91
C VAL A 275 13.30 -11.77 -0.39
N ILE A 276 14.19 -10.78 -0.26
CA ILE A 276 15.00 -10.25 -1.36
C ILE A 276 15.88 -11.40 -1.90
N PRO A 277 15.84 -11.68 -3.22
CA PRO A 277 16.62 -12.77 -3.80
C PRO A 277 18.14 -12.50 -3.70
N SER A 278 18.93 -13.56 -3.60
CA SER A 278 20.40 -13.49 -3.63
C SER A 278 20.92 -13.10 -5.01
N GLU A 279 22.17 -12.64 -5.08
CA GLU A 279 22.80 -12.32 -6.37
C GLU A 279 22.87 -13.54 -7.31
N ASP A 280 23.19 -14.72 -6.78
CA ASP A 280 23.15 -15.97 -7.55
C ASP A 280 21.78 -16.23 -8.19
N MET A 281 20.70 -16.07 -7.41
CA MET A 281 19.34 -16.26 -7.90
C MET A 281 19.00 -15.28 -9.02
N ILE A 282 19.52 -14.06 -8.95
CA ILE A 282 19.32 -13.03 -9.97
C ILE A 282 20.13 -13.32 -11.23
N LEU A 283 21.39 -13.74 -11.10
CA LEU A 283 22.20 -14.17 -12.25
C LEU A 283 21.54 -15.36 -12.97
N ARG A 284 21.02 -16.33 -12.22
CA ARG A 284 20.25 -17.45 -12.80
C ARG A 284 18.99 -16.98 -13.51
N LEU A 285 18.29 -15.98 -12.96
CA LEU A 285 17.07 -15.42 -13.57
C LEU A 285 17.39 -14.69 -14.88
N GLU A 286 18.45 -13.89 -14.89
CA GLU A 286 18.94 -13.17 -16.07
C GLU A 286 19.31 -14.14 -17.20
N ALA A 287 20.09 -15.17 -16.89
CA ALA A 287 20.46 -16.22 -17.84
C ALA A 287 19.23 -16.99 -18.35
N ARG A 288 18.32 -17.38 -17.45
CA ARG A 288 17.06 -18.04 -17.80
C ARG A 288 16.23 -17.19 -18.74
N ASN A 289 16.10 -15.90 -18.48
CA ASN A 289 15.30 -14.99 -19.31
C ASN A 289 15.79 -14.92 -20.75
N GLN A 290 17.11 -14.98 -20.98
CA GLN A 290 17.68 -15.05 -22.33
C GLN A 290 17.25 -16.34 -23.05
N VAL A 291 17.41 -17.50 -22.39
CA VAL A 291 17.00 -18.81 -22.94
C VAL A 291 15.49 -18.84 -23.22
N LEU A 292 14.69 -18.30 -22.31
CA LEU A 292 13.24 -18.21 -22.47
C LEU A 292 12.85 -17.39 -23.71
N LEU A 293 13.48 -16.23 -23.91
CA LEU A 293 13.20 -15.38 -25.07
C LEU A 293 13.53 -16.12 -26.38
N ASP A 294 14.69 -16.77 -26.43
CA ASP A 294 15.13 -17.50 -27.61
C ASP A 294 14.15 -18.63 -27.95
N ARG A 295 13.74 -19.43 -26.96
CA ARG A 295 12.74 -20.51 -27.12
C ARG A 295 11.38 -19.99 -27.57
N LEU A 296 10.91 -18.87 -27.03
CA LEU A 296 9.63 -18.29 -27.40
C LEU A 296 9.64 -17.75 -28.84
N LYS A 297 10.77 -17.16 -29.28
CA LYS A 297 10.97 -16.72 -30.66
C LYS A 297 11.05 -17.90 -31.63
N GLU A 298 11.80 -18.96 -31.30
CA GLU A 298 11.87 -20.20 -32.07
C GLU A 298 10.46 -20.81 -32.28
N ASN A 299 9.67 -20.84 -31.22
CA ASN A 299 8.29 -21.35 -31.23
C ASN A 299 7.27 -20.37 -31.85
N LYS A 300 7.71 -19.24 -32.41
CA LYS A 300 6.88 -18.19 -33.02
C LYS A 300 5.76 -17.68 -32.09
N LYS A 301 5.95 -17.74 -30.77
CA LYS A 301 5.01 -17.19 -29.78
C LYS A 301 5.24 -15.69 -29.69
N LEU A 302 4.64 -14.93 -30.61
CA LEU A 302 4.72 -13.47 -30.61
C LEU A 302 3.47 -12.90 -29.93
N ASN A 303 3.65 -12.43 -28.69
CA ASN A 303 2.61 -11.72 -27.97
C ASN A 303 3.23 -10.62 -27.09
N LYS A 304 2.38 -9.80 -26.48
CA LYS A 304 2.80 -8.71 -25.61
C LYS A 304 3.79 -9.15 -24.52
N HIS A 305 3.59 -10.31 -23.89
CA HIS A 305 4.46 -10.79 -22.82
C HIS A 305 5.88 -11.11 -23.30
N VAL A 306 6.03 -11.55 -24.54
CA VAL A 306 7.34 -11.81 -25.15
C VAL A 306 8.05 -10.50 -25.51
N SER A 307 7.32 -9.52 -26.04
CA SER A 307 7.88 -8.17 -26.27
C SER A 307 8.29 -7.49 -24.96
N ASP A 308 7.48 -7.63 -23.89
CA ASP A 308 7.80 -7.09 -22.57
C ASP A 308 9.04 -7.79 -21.96
N LEU A 309 9.22 -9.10 -22.21
CA LEU A 309 10.41 -9.87 -21.80
C LEU A 309 11.67 -9.38 -22.53
N GLU A 310 11.59 -9.21 -23.85
CA GLU A 310 12.70 -8.70 -24.68
C GLU A 310 13.15 -7.31 -24.21
N LEU A 311 12.20 -6.39 -24.07
CA LEU A 311 12.49 -5.04 -23.56
C LEU A 311 13.13 -5.09 -22.16
N ALA A 312 12.67 -6.01 -21.31
CA ALA A 312 13.20 -6.16 -19.96
C ALA A 312 14.66 -6.62 -19.94
N ILE A 313 15.04 -7.51 -20.87
CA ILE A 313 16.41 -7.97 -21.06
C ILE A 313 17.28 -6.82 -21.58
N GLU A 314 16.88 -6.17 -22.67
CA GLU A 314 17.62 -5.04 -23.27
C GLU A 314 17.83 -3.89 -22.29
N SER A 315 16.84 -3.64 -21.42
CA SER A 315 16.89 -2.57 -20.43
C SER A 315 17.53 -2.98 -19.10
N ASN A 316 18.00 -4.23 -18.94
CA ASN A 316 18.52 -4.79 -17.70
C ASN A 316 17.59 -4.60 -16.49
N LEU A 317 16.27 -4.80 -16.69
CA LEU A 317 15.26 -4.51 -15.66
C LEU A 317 15.44 -5.38 -14.41
N VAL A 318 15.75 -6.68 -14.58
CA VAL A 318 15.98 -7.60 -13.45
C VAL A 318 17.06 -7.03 -12.52
N ARG A 319 18.25 -6.72 -13.07
CA ARG A 319 19.36 -6.15 -12.31
C ARG A 319 19.00 -4.84 -11.63
N LYS A 320 18.38 -3.92 -12.38
CA LYS A 320 18.02 -2.58 -11.88
C LYS A 320 17.04 -2.65 -10.71
N PHE A 321 15.98 -3.46 -10.85
CA PHE A 321 14.98 -3.61 -9.79
C PHE A 321 15.50 -4.41 -8.59
N TRP A 322 16.40 -5.37 -8.80
CA TRP A 322 17.04 -6.06 -7.69
C TRP A 322 17.96 -5.14 -6.88
N ILE A 323 18.81 -4.36 -7.53
CA ILE A 323 19.66 -3.37 -6.83
C ILE A 323 18.77 -2.39 -6.04
N SER A 324 17.72 -1.87 -6.68
CA SER A 324 16.84 -0.91 -6.02
C SER A 324 15.97 -1.50 -4.89
N CYS A 325 15.74 -2.82 -4.85
CA CYS A 325 14.97 -3.43 -3.77
C CYS A 325 15.81 -3.73 -2.52
N GLN A 326 17.15 -3.61 -2.59
CA GLN A 326 18.06 -3.80 -1.46
C GLN A 326 18.13 -2.62 -0.49
N GLY A 327 17.68 -1.43 -0.90
CA GLY A 327 17.76 -0.20 -0.12
C GLY A 327 18.51 0.88 -0.87
#